data_AF-A0A9P1DRU7-F1
#
_entry.id   AF-A0A9P1DRU7-F1
#
_cell.length_a   1.000
_cell.length_b   1.000
_cell.length_c   1.000
_cell.angle_alpha   90.00
_cell.angle_beta   90.00
_cell.angle_gamma   90.00
#
_symmetry.space_group_name_H-M   'P 1'
#
loop_
_entity.id
_entity.type
_entity.pdbx_description
1 polymer ?
#
loop_
_entity_poly.entity_id
_entity_poly.type
_entity_poly.pdbx_seq_one_letter_code
_entity_poly.pdbx_strand_id
1 'polypeptide(L)'
;MKLLLALLVLVLLAVPTSGARWLSRLLVVRRAAALWNRRRRSRRRAPVCKDVLSVVPKHEWKCTPAKKKHVWKNVTKWHKTKNNVTKWTNATRNVTRSESVEYTLPVEDFIGLAKEHISEDLLASFEAGVASDQNRNFGATCTDTSEPVAHVGWGPSQAAKSTLICQLRKSPEDLCPEIGDGSGESVTTTVSVWDSIVGIMVDTIGLGDSLLRYSKEEIGKLVAAAMGRIAAVDVKRVKFLVFESLANDALQLRDTLLNLFKIFGEEVRSSIIVIATKPNMKPGEAGVKRLRKIQEVMSQQGLRELVIWNGPERDETSVDDLMAAVGRVSSVPISELDDFWERVMRKAQDLCEHQSPRTKNITIHVLEEYLVPETVEEEVEVNYTEPEKFLEQYEGENCSYHEITETIKVTECT
;
A
#
# COMPACT_ATOMS: atom_id res chain seq x y z
N MET A 1 -38.58 -15.80 -15.15
CA MET A 1 -37.66 -16.21 -16.24
C MET A 1 -37.25 -15.07 -17.20
N LYS A 2 -38.14 -14.18 -17.63
CA LYS A 2 -37.76 -13.07 -18.55
C LYS A 2 -36.78 -12.05 -17.93
N LEU A 3 -36.83 -11.82 -16.62
CA LEU A 3 -35.90 -10.93 -15.91
C LEU A 3 -34.49 -11.54 -15.75
N LEU A 4 -34.42 -12.86 -15.55
CA LEU A 4 -33.15 -13.59 -15.41
C LEU A 4 -32.40 -13.66 -16.75
N LEU A 5 -33.14 -13.74 -17.86
CA LEU A 5 -32.56 -13.65 -19.20
C LEU A 5 -32.06 -12.24 -19.54
N ALA A 6 -32.73 -11.19 -19.05
CA ALA A 6 -32.31 -9.81 -19.27
C ALA A 6 -31.04 -9.45 -18.47
N LEU A 7 -30.92 -9.94 -17.22
CA LEU A 7 -29.72 -9.76 -16.39
C LEU A 7 -28.50 -10.50 -16.95
N LEU A 8 -28.69 -11.69 -17.54
CA LEU A 8 -27.59 -12.46 -18.13
C LEU A 8 -27.05 -11.81 -19.41
N VAL A 9 -27.90 -11.10 -20.17
CA VAL A 9 -27.49 -10.35 -21.38
C VAL A 9 -26.72 -9.06 -21.02
N LEU A 10 -27.05 -8.42 -19.90
CA LEU A 10 -26.36 -7.22 -19.42
C LEU A 10 -24.95 -7.53 -18.86
N VAL A 11 -24.77 -8.66 -18.17
CA VAL A 11 -23.45 -9.09 -17.66
C VAL A 11 -22.48 -9.47 -18.78
N LEU A 12 -22.99 -9.96 -19.93
CA LEU A 12 -22.16 -10.31 -21.09
C LEU A 12 -21.70 -9.10 -21.92
N LEU A 13 -22.29 -7.93 -21.75
CA LEU A 13 -21.96 -6.71 -22.50
C LEU A 13 -21.01 -5.75 -21.76
N ALA A 14 -20.70 -5.99 -20.49
CA ALA A 14 -19.92 -5.08 -19.65
C ALA A 14 -18.43 -5.42 -19.51
N VAL A 15 -17.91 -6.44 -20.22
CA VAL A 15 -16.49 -6.82 -20.14
C VAL A 15 -15.72 -6.20 -21.33
N PRO A 16 -14.82 -5.23 -21.11
CA PRO A 16 -13.98 -4.70 -22.17
C PRO A 16 -12.92 -5.75 -22.50
N THR A 17 -13.08 -6.43 -23.64
CA THR A 17 -12.06 -7.35 -24.16
C THR A 17 -11.41 -6.72 -25.37
N SER A 18 -10.12 -6.40 -25.21
CA SER A 18 -9.17 -6.17 -26.28
C SER A 18 -8.98 -7.46 -27.09
N GLY A 19 -8.92 -7.32 -28.41
CA GLY A 19 -8.24 -8.28 -29.29
C GLY A 19 -8.96 -9.60 -29.62
N ALA A 20 -9.66 -9.58 -30.76
CA ALA A 20 -9.65 -10.65 -31.76
C ALA A 20 -10.02 -12.10 -31.33
N ARG A 21 -11.24 -12.34 -30.80
CA ARG A 21 -11.90 -13.67 -30.84
C ARG A 21 -13.43 -13.58 -30.99
N TRP A 22 -13.92 -12.81 -31.96
CA TRP A 22 -15.36 -12.53 -32.10
C TRP A 22 -16.12 -13.40 -33.13
N LEU A 23 -15.46 -14.25 -33.91
CA LEU A 23 -16.12 -14.97 -35.02
C LEU A 23 -16.61 -16.40 -34.72
N SER A 24 -16.34 -16.98 -33.54
CA SER A 24 -16.67 -18.39 -33.25
C SER A 24 -17.89 -18.61 -32.34
N ARG A 25 -18.55 -17.57 -31.82
CA ARG A 25 -19.70 -17.70 -30.90
C ARG A 25 -21.08 -17.36 -31.48
N LEU A 26 -21.15 -16.92 -32.75
CA LEU A 26 -22.42 -16.57 -33.42
C LEU A 26 -23.14 -17.76 -34.11
N LEU A 27 -22.59 -18.98 -34.02
CA LEU A 27 -23.11 -20.16 -34.73
C LEU A 27 -23.95 -21.14 -33.89
N VAL A 28 -24.10 -20.93 -32.58
CA VAL A 28 -24.83 -21.87 -31.71
C VAL A 28 -26.28 -21.44 -31.43
N VAL A 29 -26.63 -20.17 -31.62
CA VAL A 29 -27.99 -19.65 -31.32
C VAL A 29 -28.99 -19.82 -32.50
N ARG A 30 -28.52 -20.20 -33.70
CA ARG A 30 -29.38 -20.32 -34.90
C ARG A 30 -30.05 -21.68 -35.11
N ARG A 31 -29.84 -22.69 -34.25
CA ARG A 31 -30.41 -24.04 -34.43
C ARG A 31 -31.61 -24.40 -33.54
N ALA A 32 -32.05 -23.51 -32.63
CA ALA A 32 -33.19 -23.79 -31.73
C ALA A 32 -34.54 -23.17 -32.19
N ALA A 33 -34.58 -22.52 -33.36
CA ALA A 33 -35.79 -21.86 -33.88
C ALA A 33 -36.45 -22.58 -35.07
N ALA A 34 -36.13 -23.86 -35.32
CA ALA A 34 -36.59 -24.62 -36.48
C ALA A 34 -37.59 -25.76 -36.18
N LEU A 35 -38.15 -25.85 -34.96
CA LEU A 35 -39.04 -26.95 -34.56
C LEU A 35 -40.39 -26.50 -33.96
N TRP A 36 -40.78 -25.24 -34.19
CA TRP A 36 -42.03 -24.68 -33.64
C TRP A 36 -42.93 -24.07 -34.72
N ASN A 37 -43.16 -24.75 -35.85
CA ASN A 37 -44.29 -24.40 -36.73
C ASN A 37 -44.57 -25.52 -37.74
N ARG A 38 -45.23 -26.59 -37.30
CA ARG A 38 -45.83 -27.56 -38.23
C ARG A 38 -47.08 -28.21 -37.64
N ARG A 39 -48.15 -27.44 -37.52
CA ARG A 39 -49.53 -27.96 -37.47
C ARG A 39 -50.52 -26.82 -37.67
N ARG A 40 -50.97 -26.64 -38.92
CA ARG A 40 -52.40 -26.45 -39.24
C ARG A 40 -52.67 -26.27 -40.73
N ARG A 41 -53.75 -26.96 -41.14
CA ARG A 41 -54.67 -26.69 -42.25
C ARG A 41 -54.24 -27.14 -43.66
N SER A 42 -54.85 -28.24 -44.08
CA SER A 42 -55.26 -28.45 -45.48
C SER A 42 -56.68 -29.04 -45.48
N ARG A 43 -57.65 -28.20 -45.85
CA ARG A 43 -58.98 -28.59 -46.37
C ARG A 43 -58.87 -28.53 -47.89
N ARG A 44 -59.12 -29.61 -48.63
CA ARG A 44 -59.45 -29.63 -50.08
C ARG A 44 -60.29 -30.89 -50.33
N ARG A 45 -61.60 -30.70 -50.58
CA ARG A 45 -62.32 -30.66 -51.87
C ARG A 45 -62.58 -32.06 -52.43
N ALA A 46 -63.85 -32.47 -52.34
CA ALA A 46 -64.40 -33.72 -52.85
C ALA A 46 -64.50 -33.69 -54.39
N PRO A 47 -64.17 -34.79 -55.09
CA PRO A 47 -64.49 -34.97 -56.50
C PRO A 47 -65.96 -35.36 -56.70
N VAL A 48 -66.53 -34.95 -57.83
CA VAL A 48 -67.89 -35.26 -58.29
C VAL A 48 -67.83 -36.51 -59.16
N CYS A 49 -68.61 -37.54 -58.83
CA CYS A 49 -68.66 -38.78 -59.62
C CYS A 49 -70.11 -39.11 -60.01
N LYS A 50 -70.29 -39.77 -61.18
CA LYS A 50 -71.61 -40.18 -61.72
C LYS A 50 -71.75 -41.71 -61.67
N ASP A 51 -72.94 -42.19 -61.32
CA ASP A 51 -73.25 -43.62 -61.14
C ASP A 51 -73.59 -44.32 -62.47
N VAL A 52 -73.02 -45.52 -62.69
CA VAL A 52 -73.45 -46.50 -63.71
C VAL A 52 -73.74 -47.84 -63.01
N LEU A 53 -74.86 -48.48 -63.31
CA LEU A 53 -75.32 -49.70 -62.63
C LEU A 53 -74.67 -50.98 -63.22
N SER A 54 -74.13 -51.85 -62.37
CA SER A 54 -73.65 -53.19 -62.75
C SER A 54 -74.08 -54.26 -61.73
N VAL A 55 -74.45 -55.45 -62.19
CA VAL A 55 -74.92 -56.55 -61.32
C VAL A 55 -73.78 -57.53 -61.08
N VAL A 56 -73.39 -57.75 -59.82
CA VAL A 56 -72.31 -58.69 -59.43
C VAL A 56 -72.81 -59.53 -58.24
N PRO A 57 -72.63 -60.87 -58.25
CA PRO A 57 -72.99 -61.71 -57.11
C PRO A 57 -72.12 -61.38 -55.89
N LYS A 58 -72.75 -61.15 -54.73
CA LYS A 58 -72.10 -60.82 -53.46
C LYS A 58 -72.52 -61.82 -52.39
N HIS A 59 -71.55 -62.25 -51.59
CA HIS A 59 -71.74 -63.25 -50.55
C HIS A 59 -71.77 -62.55 -49.18
N GLU A 60 -72.83 -62.75 -48.38
CA GLU A 60 -72.94 -62.17 -47.05
C GLU A 60 -73.14 -63.24 -45.97
N TRP A 61 -72.35 -63.13 -44.91
CA TRP A 61 -72.51 -63.91 -43.69
C TRP A 61 -73.52 -63.20 -42.80
N LYS A 62 -74.63 -63.87 -42.46
CA LYS A 62 -75.53 -63.40 -41.40
C LYS A 62 -75.13 -64.05 -40.09
N CYS A 63 -74.55 -63.24 -39.20
CA CYS A 63 -74.24 -63.62 -37.82
C CYS A 63 -75.35 -63.12 -36.89
N THR A 64 -75.84 -63.98 -36.00
CA THR A 64 -76.68 -63.53 -34.89
C THR A 64 -75.81 -62.84 -33.84
N PRO A 65 -76.18 -61.64 -33.34
CA PRO A 65 -75.31 -60.86 -32.47
C PRO A 65 -75.06 -61.55 -31.13
N ALA A 66 -73.80 -61.57 -30.70
CA ALA A 66 -73.40 -62.11 -29.40
C ALA A 66 -74.15 -61.42 -28.25
N LYS A 67 -74.64 -62.22 -27.31
CA LYS A 67 -75.28 -61.72 -26.08
C LYS A 67 -74.26 -60.92 -25.26
N LYS A 68 -74.63 -59.70 -24.88
CA LYS A 68 -73.81 -58.82 -24.05
C LYS A 68 -74.33 -58.82 -22.62
N LYS A 69 -73.44 -58.90 -21.64
CA LYS A 69 -73.78 -58.72 -20.22
C LYS A 69 -72.96 -57.57 -19.64
N HIS A 70 -73.60 -56.76 -18.81
CA HIS A 70 -72.89 -55.73 -18.05
C HIS A 70 -72.17 -56.37 -16.87
N VAL A 71 -70.86 -56.16 -16.79
CA VAL A 71 -70.03 -56.58 -15.66
C VAL A 71 -69.45 -55.32 -15.03
N TRP A 72 -69.58 -55.21 -13.71
CA TRP A 72 -68.96 -54.14 -12.96
C TRP A 72 -67.49 -54.48 -12.75
N LYS A 73 -66.60 -53.58 -13.16
CA LYS A 73 -65.16 -53.69 -12.88
C LYS A 73 -64.73 -52.46 -12.11
N ASN A 74 -63.92 -52.66 -11.08
CA ASN A 74 -63.30 -51.55 -10.37
C ASN A 74 -62.21 -50.96 -11.27
N VAL A 75 -62.38 -49.70 -11.64
CA VAL A 75 -61.40 -48.96 -12.44
C VAL A 75 -60.66 -48.02 -11.51
N THR A 76 -59.33 -48.09 -11.54
CA THR A 76 -58.49 -47.11 -10.85
C THR A 76 -58.48 -45.82 -11.64
N LYS A 77 -59.06 -44.77 -11.07
CA LYS A 77 -59.03 -43.41 -11.60
C LYS A 77 -58.07 -42.55 -10.77
N TRP A 78 -57.62 -41.46 -11.37
CA TRP A 78 -56.73 -40.50 -10.75
C TRP A 78 -57.43 -39.14 -10.72
N HIS A 79 -57.39 -38.48 -9.57
CA HIS A 79 -57.77 -37.07 -9.48
C HIS A 79 -56.64 -36.30 -8.81
N LYS A 80 -56.51 -35.03 -9.20
CA LYS A 80 -55.48 -34.15 -8.67
C LYS A 80 -56.01 -33.47 -7.42
N THR A 81 -55.37 -33.73 -6.29
CA THR A 81 -55.62 -33.00 -5.04
C THR A 81 -54.41 -32.13 -4.73
N LYS A 82 -54.65 -30.94 -4.21
CA LYS A 82 -53.56 -30.06 -3.75
C LYS A 82 -53.19 -30.43 -2.32
N ASN A 83 -51.95 -30.84 -2.13
CA ASN A 83 -51.39 -31.06 -0.80
C ASN A 83 -50.42 -29.93 -0.46
N ASN A 84 -50.47 -29.45 0.77
CA ASN A 84 -49.47 -28.52 1.28
C ASN A 84 -48.20 -29.30 1.60
N VAL A 85 -47.14 -29.04 0.85
CA VAL A 85 -45.82 -29.64 1.07
C VAL A 85 -44.88 -28.55 1.56
N THR A 86 -44.21 -28.79 2.68
CA THR A 86 -43.15 -27.88 3.15
C THR A 86 -41.90 -28.09 2.31
N LYS A 87 -41.51 -27.07 1.54
CA LYS A 87 -40.25 -27.03 0.82
C LYS A 87 -39.29 -26.08 1.52
N TRP A 88 -38.00 -26.42 1.50
CA TRP A 88 -36.96 -25.56 2.04
C TRP A 88 -36.38 -24.73 0.89
N THR A 89 -36.44 -23.40 1.01
CA THR A 89 -35.88 -22.48 0.02
C THR A 89 -34.68 -21.74 0.62
N ASN A 90 -33.66 -21.50 -0.20
CA ASN A 90 -32.48 -20.73 0.23
C ASN A 90 -32.87 -19.26 0.35
N ALA A 91 -32.68 -18.70 1.53
CA ALA A 91 -32.74 -17.27 1.79
C ALA A 91 -31.39 -16.77 2.26
N THR A 92 -31.15 -15.46 2.12
CA THR A 92 -29.92 -14.81 2.56
C THR A 92 -30.21 -13.79 3.64
N ARG A 93 -29.40 -13.75 4.70
CA ARG A 93 -29.45 -12.70 5.73
C ARG A 93 -28.08 -12.06 5.91
N ASN A 94 -28.05 -10.77 6.18
CA ASN A 94 -26.83 -10.09 6.60
C ASN A 94 -26.61 -10.36 8.09
N VAL A 95 -25.54 -11.05 8.42
CA VAL A 95 -25.11 -11.28 9.80
C VAL A 95 -23.87 -10.44 10.06
N THR A 96 -23.96 -9.63 11.11
CA THR A 96 -22.83 -8.87 11.63
C THR A 96 -22.07 -9.78 12.59
N ARG A 97 -20.82 -10.12 12.25
CA ARG A 97 -19.93 -10.91 13.11
C ARG A 97 -18.69 -10.08 13.46
N SER A 98 -18.19 -10.25 14.67
CA SER A 98 -16.91 -9.68 15.08
C SER A 98 -15.83 -10.74 14.88
N GLU A 99 -14.86 -10.44 14.03
CA GLU A 99 -13.69 -11.30 13.81
C GLU A 99 -12.43 -10.58 14.28
N SER A 100 -11.54 -11.33 14.93
CA SER A 100 -10.21 -10.84 15.29
C SER A 100 -9.29 -11.05 14.09
N VAL A 101 -8.84 -9.95 13.49
CA VAL A 101 -7.89 -9.98 12.37
C VAL A 101 -6.52 -9.54 12.86
N GLU A 102 -5.50 -10.30 12.48
CA GLU A 102 -4.11 -9.93 12.69
C GLU A 102 -3.68 -8.85 11.68
N TYR A 103 -2.99 -7.83 12.16
CA TYR A 103 -2.44 -6.76 11.34
C TYR A 103 -1.04 -6.38 11.83
N THR A 104 -0.25 -5.84 10.90
CA THR A 104 1.05 -5.24 11.15
C THR A 104 0.96 -3.73 10.93
N LEU A 105 1.74 -2.99 11.69
CA LEU A 105 1.93 -1.57 11.46
C LEU A 105 2.91 -1.36 10.29
N PRO A 106 2.71 -0.31 9.48
CA PRO A 106 3.65 0.06 8.43
C PRO A 106 4.92 0.71 9.04
N VAL A 107 5.99 0.81 8.24
CA VAL A 107 7.32 1.28 8.70
C VAL A 107 7.27 2.69 9.29
N GLU A 108 6.38 3.55 8.78
CA GLU A 108 6.22 4.94 9.20
C GLU A 108 5.90 5.06 10.69
N ASP A 109 5.16 4.10 11.26
CA ASP A 109 4.80 4.08 12.67
C ASP A 109 5.99 3.77 13.59
N PHE A 110 7.10 3.24 13.04
CA PHE A 110 8.32 2.92 13.79
C PHE A 110 9.38 4.01 13.70
N ILE A 111 9.20 5.06 12.89
CA ILE A 111 10.19 6.13 12.72
C ILE A 111 10.45 6.87 14.05
N GLY A 112 9.41 7.10 14.85
CA GLY A 112 9.55 7.73 16.17
C GLY A 112 10.41 6.88 17.11
N LEU A 113 10.06 5.60 17.26
CA LEU A 113 10.78 4.64 18.10
C LEU A 113 12.23 4.44 17.64
N ALA A 114 12.46 4.39 16.32
CA ALA A 114 13.79 4.28 15.75
C ALA A 114 14.69 5.47 16.14
N LYS A 115 14.13 6.70 16.12
CA LYS A 115 14.87 7.89 16.57
C LYS A 115 15.21 7.84 18.05
N GLU A 116 14.30 7.35 18.88
CA GLU A 116 14.53 7.19 20.33
C GLU A 116 15.66 6.19 20.58
N HIS A 117 15.59 4.99 19.99
CA HIS A 117 16.64 3.98 20.10
C HIS A 117 18.01 4.50 19.64
N ILE A 118 18.08 5.16 18.49
CA ILE A 118 19.34 5.76 18.01
C ILE A 118 19.86 6.83 18.97
N SER A 119 18.97 7.62 19.57
CA SER A 119 19.37 8.65 20.54
C SER A 119 19.86 8.02 21.84
N GLU A 120 19.24 6.95 22.32
CA GLU A 120 19.66 6.19 23.50
C GLU A 120 21.01 5.50 23.29
N ASP A 121 21.19 4.84 22.14
CA ASP A 121 22.47 4.21 21.78
C ASP A 121 23.61 5.23 21.73
N LEU A 122 23.34 6.42 21.17
CA LEU A 122 24.30 7.53 21.12
C LEU A 122 24.56 8.15 22.50
N LEU A 123 23.55 8.26 23.35
CA LEU A 123 23.74 8.73 24.72
C LEU A 123 24.60 7.73 25.50
N ALA A 124 24.31 6.44 25.35
CA ALA A 124 25.08 5.37 25.97
C ALA A 124 26.53 5.34 25.46
N SER A 125 26.76 5.53 24.16
CA SER A 125 28.11 5.59 23.59
C SER A 125 28.85 6.86 24.02
N PHE A 126 28.15 7.99 24.11
CA PHE A 126 28.69 9.27 24.58
C PHE A 126 29.08 9.21 26.06
N GLU A 127 28.31 8.50 26.89
CA GLU A 127 28.62 8.24 28.29
C GLU A 127 29.73 7.20 28.45
N ALA A 128 29.72 6.11 27.67
CA ALA A 128 30.73 5.05 27.71
C ALA A 128 32.10 5.50 27.17
N GLY A 129 32.12 6.47 26.24
CA GLY A 129 33.33 7.12 25.76
C GLY A 129 34.17 7.75 26.88
N VAL A 130 33.52 8.14 28.00
CA VAL A 130 34.20 8.63 29.21
C VAL A 130 35.07 7.54 29.88
N ALA A 131 34.81 6.26 29.62
CA ALA A 131 35.48 5.14 30.29
C ALA A 131 36.50 4.37 29.43
N SER A 132 36.44 4.42 28.09
CA SER A 132 37.16 3.45 27.24
C SER A 132 38.32 3.97 26.37
N ASP A 133 38.63 5.26 26.43
CA ASP A 133 39.50 5.91 25.42
C ASP A 133 41.02 5.65 25.53
N GLN A 134 41.45 4.63 26.27
CA GLN A 134 42.88 4.26 26.34
C GLN A 134 43.35 3.29 25.25
N ASN A 135 42.48 2.71 24.41
CA ASN A 135 42.90 1.62 23.50
C ASN A 135 42.42 1.69 22.05
N ARG A 136 41.68 2.72 21.61
CA ARG A 136 41.40 2.91 20.17
C ARG A 136 42.55 3.67 19.52
N ASN A 137 43.56 2.94 19.09
CA ASN A 137 44.51 3.42 18.07
C ASN A 137 43.74 3.62 16.76
N PHE A 138 43.03 4.74 16.64
CA PHE A 138 42.68 5.30 15.34
C PHE A 138 44.00 5.65 14.66
N GLY A 139 44.52 4.69 13.91
CA GLY A 139 45.57 4.91 12.92
C GLY A 139 45.00 5.78 11.81
N ALA A 140 44.70 7.04 12.12
CA ALA A 140 44.45 8.09 11.14
C ALA A 140 45.78 8.31 10.42
N THR A 141 46.02 7.50 9.40
CA THR A 141 47.05 7.78 8.42
C THR A 141 46.67 9.12 7.82
N CYS A 142 47.45 10.15 8.16
CA CYS A 142 47.36 11.47 7.55
C CYS A 142 47.71 11.29 6.07
N THR A 143 46.72 10.92 5.27
CA THR A 143 46.85 10.83 3.84
C THR A 143 46.72 12.24 3.32
N ASP A 144 47.85 12.75 2.84
CA ASP A 144 47.96 13.98 2.05
C ASP A 144 47.01 13.85 0.87
N THR A 145 45.76 14.24 1.07
CA THR A 145 44.73 14.21 0.05
C THR A 145 44.62 15.64 -0.42
N SER A 146 45.15 15.91 -1.62
CA SER A 146 44.94 17.13 -2.40
C SER A 146 43.46 17.36 -2.76
N GLU A 147 42.54 16.63 -2.14
CA GLU A 147 41.12 16.73 -2.35
C GLU A 147 40.60 17.99 -1.64
N PRO A 148 39.74 18.79 -2.29
CA PRO A 148 39.19 19.98 -1.67
C PRO A 148 38.30 19.58 -0.48
N VAL A 149 38.45 20.32 0.62
CA VAL A 149 37.77 20.10 1.89
C VAL A 149 36.83 21.27 2.19
N ALA A 150 35.58 20.97 2.57
CA ALA A 150 34.67 21.97 3.11
C ALA A 150 34.69 22.00 4.64
N HIS A 151 34.48 23.17 5.21
CA HIS A 151 34.47 23.42 6.65
C HIS A 151 33.08 23.85 7.08
N VAL A 152 32.43 23.06 7.91
CA VAL A 152 31.04 23.27 8.30
C VAL A 152 31.03 23.94 9.67
N GLY A 153 30.56 25.19 9.71
CA GLY A 153 30.40 25.88 10.98
C GLY A 153 29.22 25.28 11.72
N TRP A 154 29.44 24.64 12.87
CA TRP A 154 28.41 23.95 13.64
C TRP A 154 28.34 24.49 15.06
N GLY A 155 27.15 24.78 15.57
CA GLY A 155 27.00 25.30 16.92
C GLY A 155 25.81 26.23 17.10
N PRO A 156 25.61 26.73 18.33
CA PRO A 156 24.42 27.47 18.67
C PRO A 156 24.33 28.83 17.97
N SER A 157 23.15 29.43 18.07
CA SER A 157 22.96 30.82 17.71
C SER A 157 23.96 31.71 18.45
N GLN A 158 24.44 32.76 17.78
CA GLN A 158 25.35 33.76 18.36
C GLN A 158 26.75 33.28 18.79
N ALA A 159 27.15 32.08 18.39
CA ALA A 159 28.49 31.54 18.65
C ALA A 159 29.60 32.14 17.76
N ALA A 160 29.28 33.17 16.96
CA ALA A 160 30.17 33.87 16.01
C ALA A 160 30.59 33.07 14.77
N LYS A 161 29.72 32.16 14.29
CA LYS A 161 29.93 31.37 13.05
C LYS A 161 30.09 32.28 11.81
N SER A 162 29.04 33.06 11.51
CA SER A 162 29.02 33.99 10.37
C SER A 162 30.10 35.07 10.49
N THR A 163 30.39 35.54 11.71
CA THR A 163 31.49 36.48 11.96
C THR A 163 32.85 35.90 11.56
N LEU A 164 33.13 34.65 11.96
CA LEU A 164 34.38 33.99 11.58
C LEU A 164 34.49 33.83 10.05
N ILE A 165 33.40 33.42 9.38
CA ILE A 165 33.38 33.29 7.91
C ILE A 165 33.69 34.64 7.23
N CYS A 166 33.07 35.71 7.70
CA CYS A 166 33.32 37.06 7.19
C CYS A 166 34.78 37.51 7.38
N GLN A 167 35.38 37.16 8.51
CA GLN A 167 36.78 37.48 8.83
C GLN A 167 37.78 36.66 8.00
N LEU A 168 37.36 35.51 7.46
CA LEU A 168 38.18 34.63 6.63
C LEU A 168 37.96 34.82 5.12
N ARG A 169 37.23 35.86 4.70
CA ARG A 169 37.04 36.16 3.27
C ARG A 169 38.37 36.41 2.55
N LYS A 170 38.46 36.00 1.28
CA LYS A 170 39.69 36.14 0.47
C LYS A 170 39.96 37.61 0.11
N SER A 171 38.90 38.36 -0.18
CA SER A 171 38.96 39.78 -0.49
C SER A 171 37.99 40.59 0.38
N PRO A 172 38.33 41.82 0.80
CA PRO A 172 37.41 42.70 1.51
C PRO A 172 36.17 43.09 0.69
N GLU A 173 36.22 42.94 -0.63
CA GLU A 173 35.09 43.20 -1.54
C GLU A 173 34.12 42.01 -1.65
N ASP A 174 34.53 40.82 -1.19
CA ASP A 174 33.67 39.65 -1.21
C ASP A 174 32.47 39.83 -0.29
N LEU A 175 31.32 39.29 -0.74
CA LEU A 175 30.11 39.24 0.08
C LEU A 175 30.42 38.51 1.39
N CYS A 176 29.80 39.01 2.46
CA CYS A 176 29.93 38.47 3.80
C CYS A 176 28.54 38.02 4.28
N PRO A 177 28.45 36.92 5.06
CA PRO A 177 27.19 36.50 5.65
C PRO A 177 26.66 37.58 6.61
N GLU A 178 25.35 37.58 6.81
CA GLU A 178 24.72 38.49 7.77
C GLU A 178 25.26 38.22 9.19
N ILE A 179 25.74 39.25 9.86
CA ILE A 179 26.28 39.18 11.22
C ILE A 179 25.28 39.81 12.18
N GLY A 180 25.00 39.12 13.28
CA GLY A 180 24.12 39.64 14.32
C GLY A 180 24.66 40.92 14.95
N ASP A 181 23.77 41.83 15.30
CA ASP A 181 24.04 43.10 15.97
C ASP A 181 24.30 42.96 17.49
N GLY A 182 24.20 41.74 18.02
CA GLY A 182 24.34 41.45 19.44
C GLY A 182 23.02 41.45 20.23
N SER A 183 21.88 41.62 19.57
CA SER A 183 20.54 41.66 20.19
C SER A 183 20.13 40.41 20.97
N GLY A 184 20.65 39.24 20.60
CA GLY A 184 20.11 37.96 21.06
C GLY A 184 19.55 37.11 19.91
N GLU A 185 19.25 37.74 18.79
CA GLU A 185 18.50 37.11 17.71
C GLU A 185 19.40 36.39 16.69
N SER A 186 18.86 35.33 16.12
CA SER A 186 19.47 34.54 15.07
C SER A 186 19.20 35.15 13.70
N VAL A 187 20.25 35.70 13.08
CA VAL A 187 20.18 36.33 11.75
C VAL A 187 20.29 35.31 10.60
N THR A 188 21.07 34.25 10.77
CA THR A 188 21.28 33.23 9.72
C THR A 188 20.02 32.40 9.53
N THR A 189 19.31 32.64 8.42
CA THR A 189 18.02 31.98 8.11
C THR A 189 18.17 30.76 7.21
N THR A 190 19.27 30.66 6.49
CA THR A 190 19.53 29.62 5.49
C THR A 190 20.95 29.11 5.58
N VAL A 191 21.16 27.87 5.16
CA VAL A 191 22.50 27.29 5.03
C VAL A 191 23.12 27.80 3.73
N SER A 192 24.25 28.49 3.84
CA SER A 192 24.94 29.15 2.75
C SER A 192 26.39 28.69 2.64
N VAL A 193 26.95 28.77 1.44
CA VAL A 193 28.30 28.31 1.13
C VAL A 193 29.13 29.51 0.72
N TRP A 194 30.31 29.63 1.32
CA TRP A 194 31.21 30.77 1.19
C TRP A 194 32.60 30.29 0.82
N ASP A 195 33.28 31.06 -0.02
CA ASP A 195 34.70 30.84 -0.29
C ASP A 195 35.54 31.66 0.69
N SER A 196 36.63 31.09 1.19
CA SER A 196 37.44 31.69 2.25
C SER A 196 38.92 31.32 2.11
N ILE A 197 39.78 31.99 2.88
CA ILE A 197 41.22 31.69 2.90
C ILE A 197 41.52 30.27 3.41
N VAL A 198 40.61 29.66 4.18
CA VAL A 198 40.75 28.30 4.71
C VAL A 198 40.08 27.25 3.80
N GLY A 199 39.53 27.66 2.65
CA GLY A 199 38.79 26.81 1.72
C GLY A 199 37.29 27.12 1.73
N ILE A 200 36.47 26.13 1.34
CA ILE A 200 35.02 26.30 1.30
C ILE A 200 34.47 26.24 2.73
N MET A 201 33.66 27.23 3.11
CA MET A 201 32.99 27.32 4.41
C MET A 201 31.48 27.16 4.21
N VAL A 202 30.84 26.40 5.08
CA VAL A 202 29.38 26.26 5.14
C VAL A 202 28.87 26.97 6.38
N ASP A 203 28.18 28.10 6.18
CA ASP A 203 27.50 28.80 7.28
C ASP A 203 26.18 28.10 7.58
N THR A 204 25.92 27.87 8.85
CA THR A 204 24.74 27.13 9.30
C THR A 204 23.88 27.94 10.25
N ILE A 205 22.60 27.63 10.24
CA ILE A 205 21.62 28.14 11.20
C ILE A 205 22.06 27.73 12.61
N GLY A 206 21.88 28.61 13.59
CA GLY A 206 22.20 28.31 14.98
C GLY A 206 21.39 27.14 15.55
N LEU A 207 22.06 26.21 16.23
CA LEU A 207 21.38 25.21 17.06
C LEU A 207 20.65 25.92 18.19
N GLY A 208 19.34 25.68 18.33
CA GLY A 208 18.51 26.51 19.20
C GLY A 208 18.30 27.90 18.60
N ASP A 209 17.85 27.94 17.35
CA ASP A 209 17.41 29.16 16.66
C ASP A 209 16.49 29.96 17.59
N SER A 210 16.83 31.20 17.89
CA SER A 210 16.08 32.03 18.86
C SER A 210 14.64 32.27 18.40
N LEU A 211 14.41 32.20 17.08
CA LEU A 211 13.11 32.33 16.44
C LEU A 211 12.39 30.98 16.24
N LEU A 212 13.00 29.88 16.69
CA LEU A 212 12.49 28.51 16.62
C LEU A 212 11.97 28.11 15.22
N ARG A 213 12.60 28.62 14.16
CA ARG A 213 12.15 28.36 12.78
C ARG A 213 12.39 26.91 12.36
N TYR A 214 13.44 26.32 12.91
CA TYR A 214 13.87 24.97 12.58
C TYR A 214 14.25 24.19 13.85
N SER A 215 13.82 22.94 13.89
CA SER A 215 14.35 21.92 14.80
C SER A 215 15.80 21.60 14.48
N LYS A 216 16.52 21.02 15.44
CA LYS A 216 17.93 20.62 15.25
C LYS A 216 18.08 19.58 14.13
N GLU A 217 17.12 18.66 14.00
CA GLU A 217 17.07 17.68 12.92
C GLU A 217 16.85 18.32 11.55
N GLU A 218 16.00 19.34 11.45
CA GLU A 218 15.78 20.07 10.19
C GLU A 218 17.01 20.87 9.78
N ILE A 219 17.71 21.51 10.73
CA ILE A 219 19.01 22.15 10.47
C ILE A 219 19.99 21.11 9.93
N GLY A 220 20.06 19.93 10.55
CA GLY A 220 20.85 18.80 10.06
C GLY A 220 20.58 18.43 8.61
N LYS A 221 19.29 18.30 8.23
CA LYS A 221 18.88 18.04 6.83
C LYS A 221 19.35 19.13 5.88
N LEU A 222 19.17 20.40 6.26
CA LEU A 222 19.57 21.53 5.42
C LEU A 222 21.09 21.56 5.21
N VAL A 223 21.87 21.21 6.24
CA VAL A 223 23.32 21.10 6.15
C VAL A 223 23.73 19.91 5.29
N ALA A 224 23.12 18.74 5.47
CA ALA A 224 23.39 17.58 4.61
C ALA A 224 23.05 17.86 3.13
N ALA A 225 21.93 18.54 2.86
CA ALA A 225 21.58 18.98 1.51
C ALA A 225 22.59 20.00 0.94
N ALA A 226 23.13 20.89 1.79
CA ALA A 226 24.21 21.78 1.37
C ALA A 226 25.50 20.99 1.04
N MET A 227 25.90 20.04 1.89
CA MET A 227 27.06 19.17 1.62
C MET A 227 26.90 18.41 0.30
N GLY A 228 25.71 17.85 0.02
CA GLY A 228 25.43 17.17 -1.25
C GLY A 228 25.58 18.10 -2.47
N ARG A 229 25.20 19.38 -2.34
CA ARG A 229 25.41 20.38 -3.40
C ARG A 229 26.89 20.70 -3.61
N ILE A 230 27.67 20.82 -2.54
CA ILE A 230 29.12 21.10 -2.63
C ILE A 230 29.87 19.86 -3.16
N ALA A 231 29.41 18.66 -2.84
CA ALA A 231 29.94 17.41 -3.41
C ALA A 231 29.80 17.35 -4.94
N ALA A 232 28.74 17.93 -5.49
CA ALA A 232 28.58 18.08 -6.94
C ALA A 232 29.61 19.05 -7.57
N VAL A 233 30.29 19.87 -6.76
CA VAL A 233 31.36 20.81 -7.16
C VAL A 233 32.74 20.28 -6.72
N ASP A 234 32.90 18.94 -6.70
CA ASP A 234 34.14 18.20 -6.45
C ASP A 234 34.71 18.26 -5.01
N VAL A 235 33.96 18.77 -4.03
CA VAL A 235 34.35 18.63 -2.61
C VAL A 235 33.94 17.27 -2.07
N LYS A 236 34.92 16.44 -1.70
CA LYS A 236 34.64 15.07 -1.26
C LYS A 236 34.71 14.88 0.24
N ARG A 237 35.30 15.84 0.97
CA ARG A 237 35.59 15.69 2.39
C ARG A 237 35.16 16.93 3.17
N VAL A 238 34.83 16.73 4.45
CA VAL A 238 34.42 17.80 5.36
C VAL A 238 35.20 17.78 6.67
N LYS A 239 35.27 18.95 7.30
CA LYS A 239 35.64 19.16 8.70
C LYS A 239 34.55 19.96 9.38
N PHE A 240 34.34 19.73 10.67
CA PHE A 240 33.35 20.46 11.46
C PHE A 240 34.06 21.44 12.39
N LEU A 241 33.78 22.73 12.20
CA LEU A 241 34.19 23.78 13.11
C LEU A 241 33.10 23.93 14.15
N VAL A 242 33.28 23.36 15.34
CA VAL A 242 32.27 23.34 16.41
C VAL A 242 32.47 24.54 17.33
N PHE A 243 31.53 25.48 17.30
CA PHE A 243 31.63 26.75 18.00
C PHE A 243 31.07 26.69 19.41
N GLU A 244 31.83 27.20 20.38
CA GLU A 244 31.39 27.47 21.74
C GLU A 244 31.79 28.89 22.14
N SER A 245 30.81 29.71 22.52
CA SER A 245 31.05 31.10 22.94
C SER A 245 31.47 31.15 24.40
N LEU A 246 32.64 31.74 24.68
CA LEU A 246 33.07 32.00 26.06
C LEU A 246 32.18 33.01 26.77
N ALA A 247 31.50 33.87 26.01
CA ALA A 247 30.55 34.86 26.53
C ALA A 247 29.23 34.24 27.01
N ASN A 248 28.88 33.03 26.55
CA ASN A 248 27.60 32.41 26.91
C ASN A 248 27.60 31.94 28.37
N ASP A 249 26.46 32.06 29.03
CA ASP A 249 26.28 31.61 30.41
C ASP A 249 26.29 30.09 30.51
N ALA A 250 25.48 29.42 29.70
CA ALA A 250 25.37 27.97 29.64
C ALA A 250 26.42 27.36 28.70
N LEU A 251 27.05 26.25 29.11
CA LEU A 251 27.95 25.45 28.27
C LEU A 251 27.11 24.54 27.38
N GLN A 252 27.13 24.77 26.08
CA GLN A 252 26.28 24.06 25.12
C GLN A 252 27.06 23.04 24.28
N LEU A 253 28.38 22.98 24.46
CA LEU A 253 29.26 22.08 23.71
C LEU A 253 28.82 20.61 23.75
N ARG A 254 28.42 20.08 24.91
CA ARG A 254 27.96 18.68 25.01
C ARG A 254 26.74 18.41 24.14
N ASP A 255 25.72 19.26 24.26
CA ASP A 255 24.51 19.15 23.44
C ASP A 255 24.84 19.37 21.95
N THR A 256 25.71 20.33 21.63
CA THR A 256 26.14 20.61 20.26
C THR A 256 26.82 19.40 19.60
N LEU A 257 27.73 18.74 20.34
CA LEU A 257 28.41 17.52 19.89
C LEU A 257 27.45 16.34 19.76
N LEU A 258 26.57 16.15 20.74
CA LEU A 258 25.57 15.09 20.70
C LEU A 258 24.65 15.23 19.49
N ASN A 259 24.19 16.45 19.19
CA ASN A 259 23.39 16.70 17.99
C ASN A 259 24.18 16.47 16.70
N LEU A 260 25.48 16.82 16.69
CA LEU A 260 26.36 16.54 15.56
C LEU A 260 26.46 15.03 15.31
N PHE A 261 26.75 14.24 16.34
CA PHE A 261 26.89 12.79 16.24
C PHE A 261 25.56 12.10 15.89
N LYS A 262 24.45 12.63 16.42
CA LYS A 262 23.11 12.19 16.03
C LYS A 262 22.90 12.33 14.53
N ILE A 263 23.19 13.50 13.98
CA ILE A 263 22.89 13.83 12.59
C ILE A 263 23.89 13.21 11.61
N PHE A 264 25.19 13.21 11.91
CA PHE A 264 26.23 12.80 10.95
C PHE A 264 26.99 11.53 11.34
N GLY A 265 26.65 10.91 12.48
CA GLY A 265 27.32 9.70 12.98
C GLY A 265 28.53 10.00 13.84
N GLU A 266 29.08 8.98 14.49
CA GLU A 266 30.27 9.15 15.35
C GLU A 266 31.56 9.35 14.55
N GLU A 267 31.60 8.93 13.28
CA GLU A 267 32.79 9.00 12.43
C GLU A 267 33.31 10.44 12.26
N VAL A 268 32.41 11.42 12.33
CA VAL A 268 32.76 12.85 12.27
C VAL A 268 33.63 13.31 13.43
N ARG A 269 33.72 12.56 14.53
CA ARG A 269 34.50 12.90 15.73
C ARG A 269 35.96 13.23 15.39
N SER A 270 36.55 12.48 14.46
CA SER A 270 37.93 12.68 14.00
C SER A 270 38.14 13.96 13.19
N SER A 271 37.05 14.62 12.75
CA SER A 271 37.06 15.81 11.91
C SER A 271 36.63 17.11 12.60
N ILE A 272 36.47 17.06 13.92
CA ILE A 272 36.01 18.19 14.72
C ILE A 272 37.18 19.06 15.16
N ILE A 273 37.02 20.37 14.97
CA ILE A 273 37.84 21.42 15.54
C ILE A 273 36.93 22.26 16.42
N VAL A 274 37.22 22.33 17.72
CA VAL A 274 36.42 23.17 18.62
C VAL A 274 36.95 24.60 18.56
N ILE A 275 36.06 25.56 18.30
CA ILE A 275 36.37 26.99 18.22
C ILE A 275 35.76 27.70 19.44
N ALA A 276 36.61 28.13 20.37
CA ALA A 276 36.21 28.95 21.50
C ALA A 276 36.22 30.44 21.10
N THR A 277 35.04 31.03 20.93
CA THR A 277 34.91 32.43 20.46
C THR A 277 34.70 33.41 21.61
N LYS A 278 34.90 34.71 21.31
CA LYS A 278 34.67 35.84 22.23
C LYS A 278 35.49 35.77 23.54
N PRO A 279 36.79 35.41 23.52
CA PRO A 279 37.60 35.31 24.74
C PRO A 279 37.68 36.63 25.51
N ASN A 280 37.66 37.75 24.78
CA ASN A 280 37.67 39.10 25.34
C ASN A 280 36.41 39.47 26.14
N MET A 281 35.28 38.78 25.92
CA MET A 281 34.03 39.09 26.63
C MET A 281 33.95 38.46 28.02
N LYS A 282 34.89 37.55 28.35
CA LYS A 282 34.97 36.91 29.67
C LYS A 282 36.42 36.88 30.16
N PRO A 283 37.04 38.06 30.41
CA PRO A 283 38.45 38.13 30.77
C PRO A 283 38.74 37.53 32.15
N GLY A 284 40.01 37.22 32.40
CA GLY A 284 40.49 36.76 33.70
C GLY A 284 40.10 35.32 34.06
N GLU A 285 39.97 35.06 35.36
CA GLU A 285 39.78 33.70 35.90
C GLU A 285 38.48 33.04 35.41
N ALA A 286 37.42 33.82 35.19
CA ALA A 286 36.14 33.31 34.68
C ALA A 286 36.27 32.69 33.28
N GLY A 287 37.03 33.34 32.38
CA GLY A 287 37.34 32.81 31.05
C GLY A 287 38.19 31.55 31.11
N VAL A 288 39.25 31.55 31.94
CA VAL A 288 40.12 30.39 32.15
C VAL A 288 39.35 29.19 32.69
N LYS A 289 38.47 29.41 33.67
CA LYS A 289 37.60 28.35 34.23
C LYS A 289 36.65 27.80 33.17
N ARG A 290 36.14 28.65 32.27
CA ARG A 290 35.27 28.22 31.18
C ARG A 290 36.03 27.42 30.11
N LEU A 291 37.21 27.87 29.71
CA LEU A 291 38.10 27.13 28.80
C LEU A 291 38.47 25.76 29.36
N ARG A 292 38.77 25.66 30.66
CA ARG A 292 39.03 24.37 31.31
C ARG A 292 37.84 23.41 31.20
N LYS A 293 36.61 23.91 31.37
CA LYS A 293 35.39 23.10 31.19
C LYS A 293 35.20 22.66 29.74
N ILE A 294 35.53 23.51 28.77
CA ILE A 294 35.52 23.14 27.34
C ILE A 294 36.51 22.01 27.10
N GLN A 295 37.75 22.15 27.57
CA GLN A 295 38.79 21.12 27.46
C GLN A 295 38.41 19.82 28.17
N GLU A 296 37.75 19.89 29.32
CA GLU A 296 37.23 18.71 30.02
C GLU A 296 36.19 17.97 29.18
N VAL A 297 35.22 18.69 28.61
CA VAL A 297 34.23 18.10 27.69
C VAL A 297 34.89 17.52 26.45
N MET A 298 35.86 18.22 25.88
CA MET A 298 36.63 17.73 24.73
C MET A 298 37.37 16.43 25.07
N SER A 299 38.08 16.40 26.20
CA SER A 299 38.81 15.22 26.66
C SER A 299 37.88 14.04 26.93
N GLN A 300 36.69 14.27 27.48
CA GLN A 300 35.66 13.24 27.69
C GLN A 300 35.12 12.66 26.36
N GLN A 301 35.22 13.43 25.28
CA GLN A 301 34.73 13.07 23.95
C GLN A 301 35.86 12.69 22.99
N GLY A 302 37.09 12.52 23.48
CA GLY A 302 38.26 12.18 22.65
C GLY A 302 38.66 13.28 21.65
N LEU A 303 38.19 14.52 21.83
CA LEU A 303 38.53 15.65 20.97
C LEU A 303 39.84 16.29 21.40
N ARG A 304 40.71 16.59 20.44
CA ARG A 304 42.08 17.07 20.72
C ARG A 304 42.32 18.53 20.34
N GLU A 305 41.56 19.06 19.39
CA GLU A 305 41.92 20.30 18.70
C GLU A 305 40.97 21.43 19.10
N LEU A 306 41.54 22.41 19.82
CA LEU A 306 40.88 23.60 20.33
C LEU A 306 41.58 24.84 19.76
N VAL A 307 40.81 25.73 19.15
CA VAL A 307 41.27 27.04 18.69
C VAL A 307 40.55 28.12 19.50
N ILE A 308 41.31 29.05 20.08
CA ILE A 308 40.74 30.23 20.73
C ILE A 308 40.69 31.35 19.70
N TRP A 309 39.49 31.75 19.30
CA TRP A 309 39.31 32.72 18.22
C TRP A 309 39.00 34.11 18.76
N ASN A 310 39.94 35.04 18.60
CA ASN A 310 39.77 36.45 18.94
C ASN A 310 39.60 37.36 17.71
N GLY A 311 39.79 36.80 16.51
CA GLY A 311 39.68 37.48 15.22
C GLY A 311 40.98 38.18 14.80
N PRO A 312 41.24 38.29 13.48
CA PRO A 312 42.51 38.77 12.94
C PRO A 312 42.82 40.23 13.29
N GLU A 313 41.80 41.07 13.49
CA GLU A 313 41.98 42.49 13.86
C GLU A 313 42.57 42.67 15.27
N ARG A 314 42.44 41.65 16.13
CA ARG A 314 42.87 41.70 17.54
C ARG A 314 44.06 40.81 17.81
N ASP A 315 44.19 39.75 17.03
CA ASP A 315 45.19 38.72 17.21
C ASP A 315 45.46 38.02 15.87
N GLU A 316 46.54 38.43 15.20
CA GLU A 316 46.93 37.85 13.91
C GLU A 316 47.21 36.35 14.02
N THR A 317 47.66 35.86 15.19
CA THR A 317 47.95 34.44 15.40
C THR A 317 46.70 33.57 15.41
N SER A 318 45.50 34.16 15.61
CA SER A 318 44.23 33.42 15.55
C SER A 318 44.02 32.73 14.19
N VAL A 319 44.47 33.36 13.09
CA VAL A 319 44.36 32.77 11.74
C VAL A 319 45.35 31.63 11.56
N ASP A 320 46.59 31.82 12.01
CA ASP A 320 47.64 30.80 11.93
C ASP A 320 47.29 29.56 12.77
N ASP A 321 46.76 29.77 13.98
CA ASP A 321 46.30 28.69 14.86
C ASP A 321 45.17 27.89 14.23
N LEU A 322 44.20 28.58 13.59
CA LEU A 322 43.12 27.92 12.87
C LEU A 322 43.64 27.12 11.67
N MET A 323 44.51 27.71 10.85
CA MET A 323 45.11 27.04 9.69
C MET A 323 45.93 25.82 10.11
N ALA A 324 46.68 25.92 11.20
CA ALA A 324 47.45 24.82 11.75
C ALA A 324 46.53 23.70 12.29
N ALA A 325 45.45 24.04 12.98
CA ALA A 325 44.47 23.06 13.44
C ALA A 325 43.76 22.38 12.26
N VAL A 326 43.34 23.15 11.25
CA VAL A 326 42.79 22.62 10.01
C VAL A 326 43.79 21.66 9.36
N GLY A 327 45.07 21.98 9.29
CA GLY A 327 46.09 21.08 8.73
C GLY A 327 46.28 19.76 9.50
N ARG A 328 46.14 19.77 10.84
CA ARG A 328 46.35 18.57 11.69
C ARG A 328 45.14 17.63 11.73
N VAL A 329 43.93 18.17 11.63
CA VAL A 329 42.69 17.40 11.84
C VAL A 329 42.33 16.65 10.56
N SER A 330 42.05 15.35 10.67
CA SER A 330 41.57 14.54 9.55
C SER A 330 40.21 15.03 9.05
N SER A 331 39.98 15.06 7.74
CA SER A 331 38.64 15.26 7.19
C SER A 331 37.92 13.93 7.02
N VAL A 332 36.58 13.94 7.07
CA VAL A 332 35.74 12.77 6.83
C VAL A 332 35.13 12.86 5.43
N PRO A 333 35.11 11.77 4.64
CA PRO A 333 34.44 11.74 3.34
C PRO A 333 32.94 12.05 3.48
N ILE A 334 32.39 12.86 2.59
CA ILE A 334 30.95 13.17 2.56
C ILE A 334 30.12 11.89 2.37
N SER A 335 30.65 10.90 1.64
CA SER A 335 30.02 9.59 1.46
C SER A 335 29.94 8.75 2.74
N GLU A 336 30.77 9.04 3.75
CA GLU A 336 30.76 8.36 5.06
C GLU A 336 29.88 9.09 6.08
N LEU A 337 29.37 10.29 5.74
CA LEU A 337 28.38 11.01 6.55
C LEU A 337 27.02 10.34 6.35
N ASP A 338 26.92 9.11 6.84
CA ASP A 338 25.75 8.24 6.83
C ASP A 338 24.49 9.08 7.09
N ASP A 339 23.60 9.22 6.10
CA ASP A 339 22.42 10.06 6.21
C ASP A 339 21.63 9.58 7.44
N PHE A 340 21.49 10.42 8.46
CA PHE A 340 20.73 10.09 9.67
C PHE A 340 19.36 9.51 9.33
N TRP A 341 18.76 9.96 8.22
CA TRP A 341 17.48 9.41 7.76
C TRP A 341 17.61 8.00 7.24
N GLU A 342 18.68 7.65 6.54
CA GLU A 342 18.92 6.26 6.16
C GLU A 342 19.12 5.37 7.39
N ARG A 343 19.82 5.84 8.42
CA ARG A 343 19.95 5.10 9.69
C ARG A 343 18.62 4.94 10.41
N VAL A 344 17.83 6.01 10.50
CA VAL A 344 16.47 5.98 11.07
C VAL A 344 15.56 5.05 10.27
N MET A 345 15.60 5.09 8.95
CA MET A 345 14.77 4.25 8.08
C MET A 345 15.20 2.78 8.16
N ARG A 346 16.51 2.48 8.14
CA ARG A 346 17.03 1.13 8.37
C ARG A 346 16.56 0.58 9.71
N LYS A 347 16.64 1.39 10.78
CA LYS A 347 16.21 0.96 12.11
C LYS A 347 14.69 0.84 12.24
N ALA A 348 13.92 1.75 11.64
CA ALA A 348 12.46 1.66 11.58
C ALA A 348 12.01 0.40 10.84
N GLN A 349 12.70 0.06 9.75
CA GLN A 349 12.43 -1.14 8.99
C GLN A 349 12.78 -2.42 9.77
N ASP A 350 13.93 -2.45 10.44
CA ASP A 350 14.31 -3.54 11.38
C ASP A 350 13.24 -3.75 12.47
N LEU A 351 12.76 -2.66 13.08
CA LEU A 351 11.69 -2.71 14.09
C LEU A 351 10.34 -3.18 13.49
N CYS A 352 10.04 -2.77 12.27
CA CYS A 352 8.84 -3.18 11.54
C CYS A 352 8.87 -4.67 11.16
N GLU A 353 10.03 -5.18 10.75
CA GLU A 353 10.22 -6.59 10.39
C GLU A 353 10.16 -7.51 11.61
N HIS A 354 10.61 -7.05 12.78
CA HIS A 354 10.60 -7.80 14.03
C HIS A 354 9.38 -7.51 14.93
N GLN A 355 8.34 -6.86 14.42
CA GLN A 355 7.16 -6.52 15.21
C GLN A 355 6.34 -7.78 15.57
N SER A 356 5.77 -7.80 16.79
CA SER A 356 4.80 -8.83 17.16
C SER A 356 3.46 -8.58 16.46
N PRO A 357 2.78 -9.62 15.92
CA PRO A 357 1.46 -9.49 15.31
C PRO A 357 0.47 -8.84 16.29
N ARG A 358 -0.29 -7.86 15.81
CA ARG A 358 -1.34 -7.20 16.60
C ARG A 358 -2.69 -7.71 16.16
N THR A 359 -3.63 -7.83 17.09
CA THR A 359 -5.01 -8.23 16.78
C THR A 359 -5.94 -7.03 16.90
N LYS A 360 -6.89 -6.92 15.97
CA LYS A 360 -7.98 -5.96 16.05
C LYS A 360 -9.29 -6.67 15.76
N ASN A 361 -10.27 -6.46 16.63
CA ASN A 361 -11.63 -6.90 16.38
C ASN A 361 -12.24 -5.98 15.33
N ILE A 362 -12.54 -6.54 14.17
CA ILE A 362 -13.29 -5.85 13.12
C ILE A 362 -14.69 -6.44 13.04
N THR A 363 -15.65 -5.57 12.73
CA THR A 363 -17.01 -5.96 12.46
C THR A 363 -17.16 -6.21 10.97
N ILE A 364 -17.42 -7.45 10.58
CA ILE A 364 -17.68 -7.81 9.19
C ILE A 364 -19.16 -8.13 9.01
N HIS A 365 -19.70 -7.73 7.86
CA HIS A 365 -21.04 -8.08 7.43
C HIS A 365 -20.95 -9.23 6.44
N VAL A 366 -21.33 -10.43 6.89
CA VAL A 366 -21.31 -11.65 6.07
C VAL A 366 -22.72 -11.96 5.63
N LEU A 367 -22.88 -12.28 4.35
CA LEU A 367 -24.13 -12.69 3.76
C LEU A 367 -24.26 -14.20 3.93
N GLU A 368 -25.06 -14.64 4.90
CA GLU A 368 -25.26 -16.07 5.20
C GLU A 368 -26.48 -16.61 4.46
N GLU A 369 -26.29 -17.73 3.77
CA GLU A 369 -27.38 -18.54 3.24
C GLU A 369 -27.97 -19.42 4.34
N TYR A 370 -29.29 -19.43 4.47
CA TYR A 370 -30.03 -20.29 5.38
C TYR A 370 -31.32 -20.81 4.74
N LEU A 371 -31.84 -21.92 5.25
CA LEU A 371 -33.06 -22.54 4.72
C LEU A 371 -34.28 -21.98 5.44
N VAL A 372 -35.25 -21.48 4.68
CA VAL A 372 -36.57 -21.06 5.18
C VAL A 372 -37.60 -22.10 4.74
N PRO A 373 -38.46 -22.60 5.65
CA PRO A 373 -39.57 -23.45 5.26
C PRO A 373 -40.65 -22.60 4.58
N GLU A 374 -41.01 -22.97 3.35
CA GLU A 374 -42.09 -22.39 2.57
C GLU A 374 -43.12 -23.48 2.26
N THR A 375 -44.37 -23.25 2.64
CA THR A 375 -45.48 -24.15 2.28
C THR A 375 -45.87 -23.91 0.84
N VAL A 376 -45.67 -24.91 -0.02
CA VAL A 376 -46.02 -24.88 -1.44
C VAL A 376 -47.17 -25.86 -1.67
N GLU A 377 -48.23 -25.40 -2.35
CA GLU A 377 -49.29 -26.29 -2.83
C GLU A 377 -48.77 -27.09 -4.02
N GLU A 378 -48.65 -28.40 -3.87
CA GLU A 378 -48.31 -29.31 -4.96
C GLU A 378 -49.52 -30.16 -5.35
N GLU A 379 -49.75 -30.31 -6.66
CA GLU A 379 -50.75 -31.25 -7.18
C GLU A 379 -50.21 -32.67 -7.04
N VAL A 380 -50.84 -33.47 -6.17
CA VAL A 380 -50.58 -34.90 -6.03
C VAL A 380 -51.74 -35.66 -6.66
N GLU A 381 -51.42 -36.64 -7.51
CA GLU A 381 -52.41 -37.54 -8.08
C GLU A 381 -52.73 -38.64 -7.07
N VAL A 382 -53.95 -38.62 -6.55
CA VAL A 382 -54.45 -39.64 -5.63
C VAL A 382 -55.33 -40.61 -6.40
N ASN A 383 -54.98 -41.90 -6.30
CA ASN A 383 -55.76 -42.96 -6.91
C ASN A 383 -57.01 -43.24 -6.08
N TYR A 384 -58.12 -43.45 -6.77
CA TYR A 384 -59.34 -43.98 -6.17
C TYR A 384 -59.94 -45.01 -7.11
N THR A 385 -60.61 -46.01 -6.54
CA THR A 385 -61.31 -47.04 -7.30
C THR A 385 -62.79 -46.72 -7.36
N GLU A 386 -63.31 -46.63 -8.57
CA GLU A 386 -64.75 -46.45 -8.82
C GLU A 386 -65.25 -47.63 -9.66
N PRO A 387 -66.36 -48.28 -9.29
CA PRO A 387 -66.94 -49.35 -10.08
C PRO A 387 -67.57 -48.76 -11.35
N GLU A 388 -67.07 -49.14 -12.52
CA GLU A 388 -67.67 -48.78 -13.81
C GLU A 388 -68.28 -50.02 -14.48
N LYS A 389 -69.38 -49.81 -15.21
CA LYS A 389 -70.02 -50.87 -16.00
C LYS A 389 -69.29 -51.03 -17.33
N PHE A 390 -68.71 -52.20 -17.55
CA PHE A 390 -68.22 -52.61 -18.86
C PHE A 390 -69.20 -53.58 -19.51
N LEU A 391 -69.26 -53.55 -20.84
CA LEU A 391 -69.97 -54.55 -21.64
C LEU A 391 -69.00 -55.64 -22.03
N GLU A 392 -69.14 -56.83 -21.46
CA GLU A 392 -68.42 -58.02 -21.90
C GLU A 392 -69.31 -58.89 -22.80
N GLN A 393 -68.72 -59.40 -23.89
CA GLN A 393 -69.32 -60.40 -24.78
C GLN A 393 -68.80 -61.78 -24.36
N TYR A 394 -69.69 -62.75 -24.17
CA TYR A 394 -69.35 -64.06 -23.56
C TYR A 394 -69.74 -65.29 -24.40
N GLU A 395 -70.44 -65.14 -25.53
CA GLU A 395 -70.73 -66.28 -26.43
C GLU A 395 -70.31 -65.94 -27.86
N GLY A 396 -69.60 -66.85 -28.51
CA GLY A 396 -69.09 -66.70 -29.88
C GLY A 396 -70.23 -66.62 -30.91
N GLU A 397 -70.05 -65.76 -31.91
CA GLU A 397 -71.03 -65.57 -32.98
C GLU A 397 -71.10 -66.81 -33.89
N ASN A 398 -72.29 -67.43 -34.00
CA ASN A 398 -72.56 -68.42 -35.03
C ASN A 398 -73.05 -67.71 -36.29
N CYS A 399 -72.31 -67.86 -37.39
CA CYS A 399 -72.63 -67.25 -38.68
C CYS A 399 -73.04 -68.33 -39.69
N SER A 400 -74.08 -68.04 -40.50
CA SER A 400 -74.54 -68.94 -41.57
C SER A 400 -74.58 -68.21 -42.92
N TYR A 401 -74.33 -68.96 -43.99
CA TYR A 401 -74.02 -68.46 -45.33
C TYR A 401 -75.28 -68.38 -46.21
N HIS A 402 -75.53 -67.22 -46.81
CA HIS A 402 -76.63 -67.04 -47.77
C HIS A 402 -76.14 -66.30 -49.03
N GLU A 403 -76.53 -66.79 -50.20
CA GLU A 403 -76.21 -66.20 -51.49
C GLU A 403 -77.36 -65.26 -51.90
N ILE A 404 -77.06 -63.97 -52.11
CA ILE A 404 -78.04 -62.94 -52.43
C ILE A 404 -77.53 -62.13 -53.61
N THR A 405 -78.39 -61.83 -54.58
CA THR A 405 -78.06 -61.00 -55.75
C THR A 405 -78.27 -59.52 -55.42
N GLU A 406 -77.18 -58.75 -55.38
CA GLU A 406 -77.22 -57.31 -55.09
C GLU A 406 -76.85 -56.53 -56.36
N THR A 407 -77.76 -55.66 -56.81
CA THR A 407 -77.52 -54.67 -57.87
C THR A 407 -76.70 -53.52 -57.30
N ILE A 408 -75.44 -53.36 -57.72
CA ILE A 408 -74.54 -52.34 -57.17
C ILE A 408 -74.35 -51.20 -58.21
N LYS A 409 -74.51 -49.97 -57.77
CA LYS A 409 -74.09 -48.77 -58.52
C LYS A 409 -72.57 -48.66 -58.47
N VAL A 410 -71.91 -48.73 -59.62
CA VAL A 410 -70.48 -48.46 -59.75
C VAL A 410 -70.33 -47.00 -60.16
N THR A 411 -69.72 -46.20 -59.30
CA THR A 411 -69.48 -44.79 -59.54
C THR A 411 -68.07 -44.65 -60.12
N GLU A 412 -67.95 -44.36 -61.42
CA GLU A 412 -66.65 -44.05 -62.04
C GLU A 412 -66.30 -42.58 -61.74
N CYS A 413 -65.15 -42.39 -61.09
CA CYS A 413 -64.57 -41.10 -60.76
C CYS A 413 -63.31 -40.90 -61.60
N THR A 414 -63.21 -39.80 -62.35
CA THR A 414 -61.92 -39.28 -62.86
C THR A 414 -61.38 -38.21 -61.95
#